data_AF-A0A2V8BDM8-F1
#
_entry.id   AF-A0A2V8BDM8-F1
#
_cell.length_a   1.000
_cell.length_b   1.000
_cell.length_c   1.000
_cell.angle_alpha   90.00
_cell.angle_beta   90.00
_cell.angle_gamma   90.00
#
_symmetry.space_group_name_H-M   'P 1'
#
loop_
_entity.id
_entity.type
_entity.pdbx_description
1 polymer ?
#
loop_
_entity_poly.entity_id
_entity_poly.type
_entity_poly.pdbx_seq_one_letter_code
_entity_poly.pdbx_strand_id
1 'polypeptide(L)'
;MSLPFEYDRLTLAEFGGTTPTTTDFANARVVVFPAPLERTTSYVAGTRNGPHEILVASSHMELWDEETETDVHSIGIFTLPEMEFPYASMEEVVRQVRRIAAEIVQRDKFPFILGGEHSITPAIVEAVAAKHRGVSVLQIDAHADLRDSFMGSPHNHACAMRRTLEHARATQVGIRSLSPEEASAAPSLPTRIFYDFNMRDRVDWIDQVVDSLSGT
;
A
#
# COMPACT_ATOMS: atom_id res chain seq x y z
N MET A 1 26.35 -2.23 -2.97
CA MET A 1 25.81 -1.17 -2.10
C MET A 1 25.39 -1.80 -0.79
N SER A 2 25.81 -1.25 0.36
CA SER A 2 25.30 -1.68 1.67
C SER A 2 23.98 -0.95 1.94
N LEU A 3 22.85 -1.67 1.89
CA LEU A 3 21.60 -1.15 2.44
C LEU A 3 21.75 -1.01 3.96
N PRO A 4 21.06 -0.04 4.61
CA PRO A 4 21.11 0.09 6.07
C PRO A 4 20.35 -1.03 6.81
N PHE A 5 19.79 -1.99 6.08
CA PHE A 5 19.07 -3.15 6.59
C PHE A 5 19.29 -4.38 5.69
N GLU A 6 19.23 -5.57 6.29
CA GLU A 6 19.32 -6.85 5.60
C GLU A 6 17.96 -7.57 5.56
N TYR A 7 17.69 -8.29 4.47
CA TYR A 7 16.57 -9.20 4.24
C TYR A 7 16.87 -10.10 3.01
N ASP A 8 16.18 -11.24 2.90
CA ASP A 8 16.32 -12.19 1.78
C ASP A 8 15.78 -11.56 0.48
N ARG A 9 16.55 -11.65 -0.62
CA ARG A 9 16.35 -10.80 -1.81
C ARG A 9 16.76 -11.42 -3.14
N LEU A 10 16.05 -11.03 -4.20
CA LEU A 10 16.43 -11.20 -5.62
C LEU A 10 16.76 -9.83 -6.24
N THR A 11 17.72 -9.79 -7.17
CA THR A 11 18.10 -8.56 -7.88
C THR A 11 17.20 -8.37 -9.10
N LEU A 12 16.65 -7.17 -9.28
CA LEU A 12 15.60 -6.86 -10.25
C LEU A 12 15.85 -5.56 -11.02
N ALA A 13 14.96 -5.32 -11.99
CA ALA A 13 14.79 -4.07 -12.70
C ALA A 13 14.41 -2.90 -11.77
N GLU A 14 14.85 -1.70 -12.13
CA GLU A 14 14.50 -0.45 -11.45
C GLU A 14 13.15 0.07 -11.96
N PHE A 15 12.41 0.80 -11.11
CA PHE A 15 11.15 1.42 -11.54
C PHE A 15 11.45 2.50 -12.58
N GLY A 16 10.82 2.41 -13.75
CA GLY A 16 11.10 3.30 -14.89
C GLY A 16 12.33 2.90 -15.72
N GLY A 17 12.98 1.76 -15.42
CA GLY A 17 14.19 1.32 -16.12
C GLY A 17 15.47 2.02 -15.63
N THR A 18 16.58 1.77 -16.32
CA THR A 18 17.95 2.18 -15.88
C THR A 18 18.43 3.51 -16.47
N THR A 19 17.59 4.19 -17.25
CA THR A 19 17.92 5.45 -17.93
C THR A 19 16.69 6.37 -17.94
N PRO A 20 16.81 7.69 -17.66
CA PRO A 20 18.03 8.49 -17.55
C PRO A 20 18.56 8.68 -16.12
N THR A 21 17.85 8.25 -15.08
CA THR A 21 18.20 8.56 -13.68
C THR A 21 18.20 7.33 -12.81
N THR A 22 19.40 6.92 -12.39
CA THR A 22 19.60 6.05 -11.23
C THR A 22 20.07 6.92 -10.07
N THR A 23 19.42 6.83 -8.92
CA THR A 23 19.89 7.44 -7.66
C THR A 23 20.17 6.35 -6.66
N ASP A 24 21.03 6.61 -5.67
CA ASP A 24 21.21 5.71 -4.55
C ASP A 24 20.15 5.93 -3.46
N PHE A 25 20.07 4.96 -2.54
CA PHE A 25 19.16 5.06 -1.39
C PHE A 25 19.39 6.33 -0.56
N ALA A 26 20.63 6.82 -0.43
CA ALA A 26 20.94 7.98 0.39
C ALA A 26 20.28 9.25 -0.18
N ASN A 27 20.38 9.45 -1.48
CA ASN A 27 19.92 10.63 -2.19
C ASN A 27 18.46 10.54 -2.67
N ALA A 28 17.86 9.34 -2.69
CA ALA A 28 16.48 9.16 -3.13
C ALA A 28 15.46 9.85 -2.22
N ARG A 29 14.45 10.50 -2.82
CA ARG A 29 13.27 11.03 -2.12
C ARG A 29 12.15 10.01 -2.04
N VAL A 30 12.00 9.17 -3.05
CA VAL A 30 11.02 8.08 -3.10
C VAL A 30 11.74 6.75 -3.06
N VAL A 31 11.27 5.84 -2.22
CA VAL A 31 11.78 4.47 -2.15
C VAL A 31 10.68 3.50 -2.56
N VAL A 32 10.87 2.86 -3.70
CA VAL A 32 10.01 1.77 -4.17
C VAL A 32 10.35 0.52 -3.38
N PHE A 33 9.37 -0.09 -2.73
CA PHE A 33 9.53 -1.30 -1.94
C PHE A 33 8.65 -2.43 -2.50
N PRO A 34 9.22 -3.35 -3.29
CA PRO A 34 8.53 -4.53 -3.78
C PRO A 34 8.34 -5.57 -2.67
N ALA A 35 7.09 -5.87 -2.34
CA ALA A 35 6.68 -6.83 -1.31
C ALA A 35 5.77 -7.92 -1.92
N PRO A 36 6.35 -8.93 -2.62
CA PRO A 36 5.63 -9.96 -3.38
C PRO A 36 4.97 -11.03 -2.50
N LEU A 37 4.08 -10.62 -1.61
CA LEU A 37 3.38 -11.51 -0.69
C LEU A 37 2.14 -12.13 -1.34
N GLU A 38 2.02 -13.46 -1.25
CA GLU A 38 0.82 -14.21 -1.60
C GLU A 38 0.65 -15.38 -0.63
N ARG A 39 -0.27 -15.26 0.32
CA ARG A 39 -0.49 -16.26 1.37
C ARG A 39 -1.92 -16.35 1.86
N THR A 40 -2.64 -15.23 1.81
CA THR A 40 -3.99 -15.15 2.35
C THR A 40 -5.04 -15.09 1.27
N THR A 41 -4.66 -15.01 -0.01
CA THR A 41 -5.54 -14.94 -1.17
C THR A 41 -6.59 -16.05 -1.15
N SER A 42 -7.86 -15.66 -1.33
CA SER A 42 -9.00 -16.55 -1.10
C SER A 42 -9.56 -17.21 -2.36
N TYR A 43 -9.21 -16.73 -3.55
CA TYR A 43 -9.76 -17.23 -4.82
C TYR A 43 -8.71 -17.51 -5.89
N VAL A 44 -8.08 -16.47 -6.46
CA VAL A 44 -7.10 -16.59 -7.55
C VAL A 44 -5.72 -16.17 -7.05
N ALA A 45 -4.73 -17.03 -7.31
CA ALA A 45 -3.32 -16.76 -7.05
C ALA A 45 -2.65 -16.00 -8.22
N GLY A 46 -1.44 -15.50 -8.00
CA GLY A 46 -0.64 -14.70 -8.92
C GLY A 46 -0.21 -13.34 -8.38
N THR A 47 -0.72 -12.89 -7.24
CA THR A 47 -0.46 -11.54 -6.72
C THR A 47 0.99 -11.32 -6.31
N ARG A 48 1.70 -12.39 -5.92
CA ARG A 48 3.17 -12.37 -5.70
C ARG A 48 3.96 -11.89 -6.92
N ASN A 49 3.46 -12.07 -8.13
CA ASN A 49 4.17 -11.64 -9.35
C ASN A 49 3.91 -10.16 -9.66
N GLY A 50 2.91 -9.53 -9.03
CA GLY A 50 2.50 -8.15 -9.29
C GLY A 50 3.65 -7.14 -9.22
N PRO A 51 4.46 -7.12 -8.14
CA PRO A 51 5.58 -6.19 -8.04
C PRO A 51 6.58 -6.32 -9.19
N HIS A 52 6.96 -7.55 -9.55
CA HIS A 52 7.86 -7.83 -10.66
C HIS A 52 7.32 -7.30 -12.00
N GLU A 53 6.08 -7.67 -12.33
CA GLU A 53 5.45 -7.31 -13.61
C GLU A 53 5.24 -5.80 -13.74
N ILE A 54 4.93 -5.10 -12.63
CA ILE A 54 4.86 -3.63 -12.61
C ILE A 54 6.22 -3.01 -12.90
N LEU A 55 7.29 -3.50 -12.28
CA LEU A 55 8.65 -2.99 -12.53
C LEU A 55 9.06 -3.21 -13.99
N VAL A 56 8.83 -4.41 -14.54
CA VAL A 56 9.11 -4.71 -15.95
C VAL A 56 8.32 -3.79 -16.88
N ALA A 57 6.99 -3.68 -16.69
CA ALA A 57 6.14 -2.83 -17.51
C ALA A 57 6.55 -1.36 -17.43
N SER A 58 6.91 -0.87 -16.24
CA SER A 58 7.35 0.53 -16.05
C SER A 58 8.59 0.88 -16.85
N SER A 59 9.48 -0.07 -17.11
CA SER A 59 10.70 0.16 -17.92
C SER A 59 10.46 0.34 -19.42
N HIS A 60 9.22 0.15 -19.87
CA HIS A 60 8.79 0.27 -21.27
C HIS A 60 7.88 1.48 -21.53
N MET A 61 7.78 2.40 -20.58
CA MET A 61 6.98 3.62 -20.72
C MET A 61 7.86 4.84 -21.03
N GLU A 62 7.30 5.80 -21.77
CA GLU A 62 7.87 7.15 -21.85
C GLU A 62 7.70 7.85 -20.49
N LEU A 63 8.66 8.70 -20.11
CA LEU A 63 8.72 9.25 -18.75
C LEU A 63 7.98 10.59 -18.59
N TRP A 64 7.61 11.21 -19.70
CA TRP A 64 6.89 12.48 -19.71
C TRP A 64 5.39 12.24 -19.53
N ASP A 65 4.78 12.99 -18.61
CA ASP A 65 3.35 12.99 -18.36
C ASP A 65 2.73 14.31 -18.84
N GLU A 66 1.82 14.25 -19.82
CA GLU A 66 1.21 15.43 -20.44
C GLU A 66 0.15 16.12 -19.56
N GLU A 67 -0.46 15.40 -18.61
CA GLU A 67 -1.48 15.97 -17.72
C GLU A 67 -0.86 16.86 -16.65
N THR A 68 0.30 16.44 -16.13
CA THR A 68 1.05 17.17 -15.11
C THR A 68 2.18 18.03 -15.68
N GLU A 69 2.53 17.83 -16.96
CA GLU A 69 3.68 18.45 -17.65
C GLU A 69 5.01 18.20 -16.90
N THR A 70 5.21 16.97 -16.43
CA THR A 70 6.42 16.61 -15.65
C THR A 70 7.05 15.28 -16.06
N ASP A 71 8.35 15.13 -15.76
CA ASP A 71 9.04 13.84 -15.65
C ASP A 71 9.41 13.60 -14.18
N VAL A 72 8.70 12.65 -13.57
CA VAL A 72 8.83 12.33 -12.15
C VAL A 72 10.13 11.61 -11.80
N HIS A 73 10.88 11.06 -12.75
CA HIS A 73 12.11 10.31 -12.46
C HIS A 73 13.21 11.22 -11.87
N SER A 74 13.17 12.50 -12.22
CA SER A 74 14.09 13.52 -11.72
C SER A 74 14.01 13.78 -10.21
N ILE A 75 12.94 13.34 -9.52
CA ILE A 75 12.78 13.55 -8.07
C ILE A 75 13.69 12.66 -7.23
N GLY A 76 14.35 11.67 -7.84
CA GLY A 76 15.17 10.67 -7.16
C GLY A 76 14.34 9.51 -6.62
N ILE A 77 14.18 8.48 -7.44
CA ILE A 77 13.48 7.23 -7.13
C ILE A 77 14.51 6.11 -6.97
N PHE A 78 14.43 5.36 -5.87
CA PHE A 78 15.27 4.17 -5.64
C PHE A 78 14.41 2.94 -5.39
N THR A 79 14.63 1.88 -6.17
CA THR A 79 13.93 0.60 -5.99
C THR A 79 14.74 -0.33 -5.10
N LEU A 80 14.14 -0.74 -3.99
CA LEU A 80 14.66 -1.80 -3.15
C LEU A 80 14.58 -3.16 -3.87
N PRO A 81 15.50 -4.10 -3.59
CA PRO A 81 15.35 -5.49 -4.00
C PRO A 81 14.00 -6.09 -3.57
N GLU A 82 13.47 -7.06 -4.31
CA GLU A 82 12.26 -7.78 -3.88
C GLU A 82 12.50 -8.52 -2.58
N MET A 83 11.48 -8.50 -1.73
CA MET A 83 11.49 -9.21 -0.46
C MET A 83 11.11 -10.68 -0.61
N GLU A 84 11.88 -11.58 0.00
CA GLU A 84 11.53 -13.00 0.07
C GLU A 84 11.06 -13.41 1.47
N PHE A 85 10.05 -14.29 1.50
CA PHE A 85 9.52 -14.89 2.73
C PHE A 85 9.11 -16.36 2.52
N PRO A 86 10.04 -17.29 2.27
CA PRO A 86 9.68 -18.67 1.97
C PRO A 86 9.03 -19.41 3.17
N TYR A 87 9.39 -19.08 4.42
CA TYR A 87 8.98 -19.85 5.61
C TYR A 87 8.43 -19.03 6.78
N ALA A 88 8.35 -17.71 6.64
CA ALA A 88 7.89 -16.83 7.71
C ALA A 88 6.42 -17.13 8.08
N SER A 89 5.97 -16.84 9.31
CA SER A 89 4.54 -16.72 9.62
C SER A 89 3.97 -15.39 9.10
N MET A 90 2.64 -15.21 9.06
CA MET A 90 2.06 -13.91 8.70
C MET A 90 2.43 -12.79 9.67
N GLU A 91 2.55 -13.11 10.96
CA GLU A 91 3.00 -12.16 11.98
C GLU A 91 4.45 -11.71 11.73
N GLU A 92 5.32 -12.64 11.32
CA GLU A 92 6.69 -12.34 10.97
C GLU A 92 6.80 -11.48 9.71
N VAL A 93 5.98 -11.76 8.68
CA VAL A 93 5.88 -10.93 7.48
C VAL A 93 5.46 -9.51 7.86
N VAL A 94 4.36 -9.36 8.61
CA VAL A 94 3.86 -8.05 9.07
C VAL A 94 4.93 -7.29 9.85
N ARG A 95 5.63 -7.96 10.76
CA ARG A 95 6.74 -7.36 11.53
C ARG A 95 7.87 -6.87 10.62
N GLN A 96 8.25 -7.63 9.61
CA GLN A 96 9.35 -7.27 8.70
C GLN A 96 8.96 -6.15 7.74
N VAL A 97 7.74 -6.18 7.17
CA VAL A 97 7.21 -5.09 6.34
C VAL A 97 7.18 -3.79 7.14
N ARG A 98 6.66 -3.83 8.38
CA ARG A 98 6.65 -2.68 9.28
C ARG A 98 8.05 -2.14 9.54
N ARG A 99 9.03 -3.02 9.79
CA ARG A 99 10.42 -2.64 10.03
C ARG A 99 10.99 -1.89 8.82
N ILE A 100 10.84 -2.42 7.62
CA ILE A 100 11.38 -1.78 6.39
C ILE A 100 10.66 -0.46 6.12
N ALA A 101 9.33 -0.43 6.20
CA ALA A 101 8.55 0.80 6.05
C ALA A 101 8.99 1.87 7.07
N ALA A 102 9.22 1.49 8.33
CA ALA A 102 9.71 2.40 9.36
C ALA A 102 11.10 2.94 9.05
N GLU A 103 12.04 2.11 8.56
CA GLU A 103 13.39 2.57 8.18
C GLU A 103 13.35 3.61 7.04
N ILE A 104 12.48 3.41 6.05
CA ILE A 104 12.25 4.36 4.94
C ILE A 104 11.69 5.67 5.48
N VAL A 105 10.57 5.59 6.21
CA VAL A 105 9.84 6.75 6.74
C VAL A 105 10.71 7.54 7.72
N GLN A 106 11.43 6.89 8.63
CA GLN A 106 12.32 7.54 9.60
C GLN A 106 13.42 8.37 8.94
N ARG A 107 13.85 8.01 7.72
CA ARG A 107 14.84 8.75 6.92
C ARG A 107 14.27 9.86 6.05
N ASP A 108 13.02 10.26 6.30
CA ASP A 108 12.34 11.34 5.57
C ASP A 108 12.17 11.03 4.07
N LYS A 109 12.04 9.74 3.74
CA LYS A 109 11.78 9.27 2.38
C LYS A 109 10.32 8.87 2.24
N PHE A 110 9.76 9.08 1.05
CA PHE A 110 8.40 8.68 0.72
C PHE A 110 8.37 7.18 0.38
N PRO A 111 7.64 6.35 1.14
CA PRO A 111 7.53 4.92 0.85
C PRO A 111 6.52 4.68 -0.28
N PHE A 112 6.94 3.98 -1.35
CA PHE A 112 6.07 3.55 -2.44
C PHE A 112 6.08 2.02 -2.55
N ILE A 113 5.05 1.36 -2.01
CA ILE A 113 5.07 -0.10 -1.85
C ILE A 113 4.33 -0.74 -3.03
N LEU A 114 5.02 -1.65 -3.72
CA LEU A 114 4.40 -2.55 -4.69
C LEU A 114 4.09 -3.85 -3.97
N GLY A 115 2.83 -4.04 -3.59
CA GLY A 115 2.37 -5.23 -2.88
C GLY A 115 2.06 -6.41 -3.80
N GLY A 116 1.92 -7.58 -3.20
CA GLY A 116 1.04 -8.62 -3.71
C GLY A 116 -0.35 -8.44 -3.13
N GLU A 117 -0.60 -9.02 -1.96
CA GLU A 117 -1.91 -8.94 -1.31
C GLU A 117 -2.09 -7.75 -0.34
N HIS A 118 -3.36 -7.45 -0.01
CA HIS A 118 -3.77 -6.29 0.82
C HIS A 118 -3.36 -6.40 2.31
N SER A 119 -2.98 -7.60 2.78
CA SER A 119 -2.68 -7.88 4.20
C SER A 119 -1.46 -7.12 4.75
N ILE A 120 -0.63 -6.53 3.88
CA ILE A 120 0.58 -5.78 4.26
C ILE A 120 0.28 -4.32 4.65
N THR A 121 -0.86 -3.77 4.23
CA THR A 121 -1.21 -2.35 4.44
C THR A 121 -1.17 -1.89 5.91
N PRO A 122 -1.70 -2.65 6.90
CA PRO A 122 -1.70 -2.21 8.29
C PRO A 122 -0.29 -1.92 8.82
N ALA A 123 0.67 -2.78 8.46
CA ALA A 123 2.06 -2.67 8.87
C ALA A 123 2.73 -1.40 8.33
N ILE A 124 2.37 -1.00 7.11
CA ILE A 124 2.87 0.20 6.44
C ILE A 124 2.25 1.43 7.08
N VAL A 125 0.93 1.43 7.29
CA VAL A 125 0.22 2.55 7.91
C VAL A 125 0.68 2.76 9.34
N GLU A 126 0.89 1.70 10.11
CA GLU A 126 1.47 1.76 11.46
C GLU A 126 2.83 2.48 11.44
N ALA A 127 3.73 2.12 10.51
CA ALA A 127 5.04 2.75 10.38
C ALA A 127 4.96 4.25 10.03
N VAL A 128 4.04 4.64 9.15
CA VAL A 128 3.81 6.04 8.78
C VAL A 128 3.21 6.83 9.95
N ALA A 129 2.18 6.29 10.60
CA ALA A 129 1.50 6.91 11.73
C ALA A 129 2.40 7.04 12.97
N ALA A 130 3.40 6.17 13.12
CA ALA A 130 4.41 6.28 14.18
C ALA A 130 5.29 7.54 14.04
N LYS A 131 5.53 8.03 12.82
CA LYS A 131 6.31 9.26 12.57
C LYS A 131 5.42 10.49 12.40
N HIS A 132 4.27 10.35 11.73
CA HIS A 132 3.40 11.46 11.36
C HIS A 132 2.09 11.40 12.15
N ARG A 133 1.77 12.48 12.87
CA ARG A 133 0.51 12.59 13.61
C ARG A 133 -0.64 12.95 12.66
N GLY A 134 -1.82 12.40 12.91
CA GLY A 134 -3.04 12.78 12.20
C GLY A 134 -3.16 12.23 10.78
N VAL A 135 -2.47 11.12 10.48
CA VAL A 135 -2.58 10.43 9.19
C VAL A 135 -4.02 9.97 8.94
N SER A 136 -4.49 10.17 7.71
CA SER A 136 -5.75 9.63 7.18
C SER A 136 -5.45 8.71 6.00
N VAL A 137 -6.18 7.61 5.88
CA VAL A 137 -6.04 6.66 4.78
C VAL A 137 -7.17 6.86 3.76
N LEU A 138 -6.82 7.03 2.49
CA LEU A 138 -7.74 6.87 1.37
C LEU A 138 -7.61 5.44 0.84
N GLN A 139 -8.69 4.66 0.89
CA GLN A 139 -8.76 3.33 0.31
C GLN A 139 -9.65 3.38 -0.93
N ILE A 140 -9.14 2.92 -2.06
CA ILE A 140 -9.92 2.74 -3.29
C ILE A 140 -10.01 1.22 -3.53
N ASP A 141 -11.21 0.66 -3.35
CA ASP A 141 -11.41 -0.79 -3.40
C ASP A 141 -12.87 -1.14 -3.74
N ALA A 142 -13.09 -2.38 -4.18
CA ALA A 142 -14.41 -2.97 -4.25
C ALA A 142 -14.88 -3.53 -2.88
N HIS A 143 -13.95 -3.98 -2.05
CA HIS A 143 -14.19 -4.66 -0.78
C HIS A 143 -13.85 -3.75 0.40
N ALA A 144 -14.62 -3.84 1.48
CA ALA A 144 -14.37 -3.02 2.66
C ALA A 144 -13.15 -3.50 3.48
N ASP A 145 -12.84 -4.80 3.43
CA ASP A 145 -11.77 -5.47 4.18
C ASP A 145 -11.82 -5.18 5.70
N LEU A 146 -13.04 -5.12 6.24
CA LEU A 146 -13.32 -4.74 7.62
C LEU A 146 -13.61 -5.95 8.52
N ARG A 147 -13.40 -7.19 8.07
CA ARG A 147 -13.63 -8.37 8.94
C ARG A 147 -12.67 -8.34 10.12
N ASP A 148 -13.14 -8.77 11.29
CA ASP A 148 -12.24 -8.85 12.45
C ASP A 148 -11.24 -10.02 12.32
N SER A 149 -11.69 -11.13 11.73
CA SER A 149 -10.86 -12.28 11.40
C SER A 149 -11.41 -13.00 10.17
N PHE A 150 -10.53 -13.57 9.35
CA PHE A 150 -10.93 -14.36 8.19
C PHE A 150 -10.05 -15.61 8.08
N MET A 151 -10.69 -16.76 7.86
CA MET A 151 -10.03 -18.08 7.86
C MET A 151 -9.14 -18.33 9.09
N GLY A 152 -9.56 -17.81 10.25
CA GLY A 152 -8.88 -18.02 11.54
C GLY A 152 -7.73 -17.06 11.84
N SER A 153 -7.49 -16.03 11.02
CA SER A 153 -6.43 -15.05 11.22
C SER A 153 -6.91 -13.60 11.09
N PRO A 154 -6.49 -12.69 11.99
CA PRO A 154 -6.67 -11.25 11.81
C PRO A 154 -5.64 -10.64 10.83
N HIS A 155 -4.55 -11.36 10.52
CA HIS A 155 -3.55 -10.99 9.52
C HIS A 155 -3.93 -11.62 8.18
N ASN A 156 -4.99 -11.10 7.58
CA ASN A 156 -5.56 -11.57 6.32
C ASN A 156 -5.92 -10.36 5.44
N HIS A 157 -5.88 -10.50 4.11
CA HIS A 157 -6.25 -9.44 3.18
C HIS A 157 -7.66 -8.88 3.47
N ALA A 158 -8.64 -9.74 3.76
CA ALA A 158 -10.01 -9.33 4.07
C ALA A 158 -10.20 -8.65 5.45
N CYS A 159 -9.12 -8.50 6.22
CA CYS A 159 -9.08 -7.85 7.52
C CYS A 159 -8.18 -6.60 7.53
N ALA A 160 -7.54 -6.29 6.39
CA ALA A 160 -6.49 -5.27 6.31
C ALA A 160 -7.00 -3.90 6.79
N MET A 161 -8.19 -3.49 6.38
CA MET A 161 -8.70 -2.19 6.81
C MET A 161 -9.13 -2.19 8.27
N ARG A 162 -9.66 -3.30 8.80
CA ARG A 162 -9.94 -3.41 10.24
C ARG A 162 -8.69 -3.12 11.09
N ARG A 163 -7.56 -3.71 10.72
CA ARG A 163 -6.27 -3.50 11.40
C ARG A 163 -5.70 -2.11 11.15
N THR A 164 -5.86 -1.58 9.94
CA THR A 164 -5.42 -0.21 9.58
C THR A 164 -6.10 0.85 10.46
N LEU A 165 -7.37 0.64 10.81
CA LEU A 165 -8.16 1.55 11.65
C LEU A 165 -7.67 1.65 13.10
N GLU A 166 -6.77 0.77 13.53
CA GLU A 166 -6.09 0.86 14.84
C GLU A 166 -5.03 1.99 14.86
N HIS A 167 -4.60 2.46 13.69
CA HIS A 167 -3.51 3.44 13.55
C HIS A 167 -3.94 4.73 12.85
N ALA A 168 -4.93 4.67 11.97
CA ALA A 168 -5.40 5.84 11.21
C ALA A 168 -6.89 5.72 10.87
N ARG A 169 -7.59 6.86 10.79
CA ARG A 169 -8.95 6.90 10.23
C ARG A 169 -8.91 6.61 8.72
N ALA A 170 -9.99 6.09 8.15
CA ALA A 170 -10.06 5.83 6.71
C ALA A 170 -11.26 6.49 6.02
N THR A 171 -11.07 6.81 4.74
CA THR A 171 -12.14 7.04 3.77
C THR A 171 -12.04 5.96 2.72
N GLN A 172 -13.09 5.14 2.57
CA GLN A 172 -13.15 4.04 1.61
C GLN A 172 -14.04 4.41 0.43
N VAL A 173 -13.59 4.16 -0.79
CA VAL A 173 -14.23 4.62 -2.02
C VAL A 173 -14.39 3.47 -2.99
N GLY A 174 -15.59 3.35 -3.58
CA GLY A 174 -15.92 2.32 -4.57
C GLY A 174 -16.45 1.02 -3.97
N ILE A 175 -16.71 0.99 -2.65
CA ILE A 175 -17.13 -0.22 -1.95
C ILE A 175 -18.45 -0.73 -2.51
N ARG A 176 -18.48 -2.00 -2.88
CA ARG A 176 -19.64 -2.70 -3.46
C ARG A 176 -19.76 -4.16 -3.03
N SER A 177 -18.89 -4.62 -2.14
CA SER A 177 -18.88 -5.96 -1.59
C SER A 177 -18.50 -5.93 -0.11
N LEU A 178 -19.40 -6.41 0.76
CA LEU A 178 -19.20 -6.52 2.20
C LEU A 178 -19.93 -7.76 2.73
N SER A 179 -19.43 -8.33 3.81
CA SER A 179 -20.18 -9.28 4.64
C SER A 179 -21.16 -8.59 5.59
N PRO A 180 -22.17 -9.32 6.12
CA PRO A 180 -23.05 -8.79 7.17
C PRO A 180 -22.31 -8.33 8.43
N GLU A 181 -21.20 -8.99 8.77
CA GLU A 181 -20.34 -8.60 9.90
C GLU A 181 -19.74 -7.21 9.66
N GLU A 182 -19.16 -7.00 8.49
CA GLU A 182 -18.57 -5.71 8.10
C GLU A 182 -19.62 -4.60 8.05
N ALA A 183 -20.79 -4.88 7.46
CA ALA A 183 -21.89 -3.91 7.39
C ALA A 183 -22.41 -3.51 8.78
N SER A 184 -22.49 -4.48 9.71
CA SER A 184 -22.90 -4.23 11.10
C SER A 184 -21.87 -3.42 11.89
N ALA A 185 -20.58 -3.69 11.65
CA ALA A 185 -19.49 -3.07 12.40
C ALA A 185 -19.04 -1.71 11.85
N ALA A 186 -19.17 -1.46 10.54
CA ALA A 186 -18.68 -0.24 9.91
C ALA A 186 -19.14 1.07 10.60
N PRO A 187 -20.40 1.22 11.05
CA PRO A 187 -20.86 2.46 11.69
C PRO A 187 -20.16 2.80 13.02
N SER A 188 -19.54 1.82 13.69
CA SER A 188 -18.82 2.04 14.96
C SER A 188 -17.31 2.22 14.78
N LEU A 189 -16.81 2.16 13.55
CA LEU A 189 -15.40 2.27 13.23
C LEU A 189 -15.03 3.68 12.76
N PRO A 190 -13.76 4.09 12.90
CA PRO A 190 -13.27 5.39 12.42
C PRO A 190 -13.07 5.39 10.88
N THR A 191 -14.11 5.02 10.15
CA THR A 191 -14.11 4.93 8.68
C THR A 191 -15.35 5.58 8.09
N ARG A 192 -15.21 6.24 6.93
CA ARG A 192 -16.33 6.68 6.11
C ARG A 192 -16.33 5.91 4.80
N ILE A 193 -17.46 5.28 4.46
CA ILE A 193 -17.59 4.46 3.26
C ILE A 193 -18.42 5.19 2.20
N PHE A 194 -17.83 5.34 1.02
CA PHE A 194 -18.48 5.80 -0.20
C PHE A 194 -18.76 4.58 -1.07
N TYR A 195 -20.02 4.14 -1.03
CA TYR A 195 -20.47 3.01 -1.82
C TYR A 195 -20.56 3.37 -3.31
N ASP A 196 -20.16 2.44 -4.17
CA ASP A 196 -20.20 2.58 -5.63
C ASP A 196 -21.57 3.07 -6.14
N PHE A 197 -22.67 2.48 -5.64
CA PHE A 197 -24.01 2.83 -6.09
C PHE A 197 -24.40 4.29 -5.77
N ASN A 198 -23.90 4.87 -4.68
CA ASN A 198 -24.16 6.27 -4.35
C ASN A 198 -23.36 7.21 -5.24
N MET A 199 -22.16 6.79 -5.68
CA MET A 199 -21.26 7.61 -6.48
C MET A 199 -21.74 7.79 -7.93
N ARG A 200 -22.56 6.86 -8.45
CA ARG A 200 -23.07 6.91 -9.82
C ARG A 200 -23.98 8.11 -10.10
N ASP A 201 -24.74 8.53 -9.09
CA ASP A 201 -25.75 9.60 -9.24
C ASP A 201 -25.35 10.93 -8.57
N ARG A 202 -24.23 10.95 -7.82
CA ARG A 202 -23.79 12.09 -7.00
C ARG A 202 -22.59 12.78 -7.61
N VAL A 203 -22.77 13.89 -8.31
CA VAL A 203 -21.66 14.60 -8.97
C VAL A 203 -20.61 15.19 -8.01
N ASP A 204 -20.96 15.35 -6.73
CA ASP A 204 -20.12 15.95 -5.68
C ASP A 204 -19.35 14.90 -4.85
N TRP A 205 -19.32 13.63 -5.27
CA TRP A 205 -18.73 12.56 -4.46
C TRP A 205 -17.23 12.77 -4.22
N ILE A 206 -16.49 13.35 -5.17
CA ILE A 206 -15.05 13.62 -5.04
C ILE A 206 -14.81 14.64 -3.92
N ASP A 207 -15.54 15.75 -3.93
CA ASP A 207 -15.41 16.79 -2.92
C ASP A 207 -15.71 16.23 -1.52
N GLN A 208 -16.77 15.42 -1.41
CA GLN A 208 -17.11 14.76 -0.14
C GLN A 208 -16.03 13.78 0.35
N VAL A 209 -15.33 13.09 -0.55
CA VAL A 209 -14.19 12.21 -0.23
C VAL A 209 -13.00 13.02 0.26
N VAL A 210 -12.67 14.12 -0.41
CA VAL A 210 -11.56 15.01 -0.02
C VAL A 210 -11.85 15.65 1.35
N ASP A 211 -13.08 16.11 1.56
CA ASP A 211 -13.53 16.67 2.84
C ASP A 211 -13.44 15.65 3.98
N SER A 212 -13.64 14.35 3.73
CA SER A 212 -13.55 13.34 4.77
C SER A 212 -12.12 12.90 5.13
N LEU A 213 -11.13 13.21 4.29
CA LEU A 213 -9.70 12.99 4.60
C LEU A 213 -9.16 14.10 5.51
N SER A 214 -9.66 15.31 5.34
CA SER A 214 -9.26 16.48 6.12
C SER A 214 -9.87 16.39 7.52
N GLY A 215 -9.05 16.16 8.54
CA GLY A 215 -9.52 16.20 9.91
C GLY A 215 -9.96 17.61 10.30
N THR A 216 -11.27 17.87 10.32
CA THR A 216 -11.84 18.84 11.28
C THR A 216 -11.61 18.38 12.70
#